data_AF-A0A815DLN4-F1
#
_entry.id   AF-A0A815DLN4-F1
#
_cell.length_a   1.000
_cell.length_b   1.000
_cell.length_c   1.000
_cell.angle_alpha   90.00
_cell.angle_beta   90.00
_cell.angle_gamma   90.00
#
_symmetry.space_group_name_H-M   'P 1'
#
loop_
_entity.id
_entity.type
_entity.pdbx_description
1 polymer ?
#
loop_
_entity_poly.entity_id
_entity_poly.type
_entity_poly.pdbx_seq_one_letter_code
_entity_poly.pdbx_strand_id
1 'polypeptide(L)'
;MDQGVIRAFKVYYRRHLVKHIITGAGVAVTVDDINITALDVVYWIQGASETVSETTIRNTFRSAGIEKLSVIDGIDAVQQISITDEIISAEDKSIEELDR
;
A
#
# COMPACT_ATOMS: atom_id res chain seq x y z
N MET A 1 -2.02 -4.58 -16.13
CA MET A 1 -2.28 -3.93 -14.82
C MET A 1 -1.04 -4.13 -13.96
N ASP A 2 -0.24 -3.09 -13.79
CA ASP A 2 0.99 -3.15 -13.00
C ASP A 2 0.68 -3.24 -11.51
N GLN A 3 0.76 -4.44 -10.96
CA GLN A 3 0.63 -4.68 -9.52
C GLN A 3 1.96 -4.42 -8.77
N GLY A 4 2.85 -3.56 -9.28
CA GLY A 4 4.21 -3.40 -8.76
C GLY A 4 4.26 -3.12 -7.25
N VAL A 5 3.50 -2.12 -6.80
CA VAL A 5 3.37 -1.77 -5.37
C VAL A 5 2.78 -2.91 -4.54
N ILE A 6 1.67 -3.51 -4.99
CA ILE A 6 1.00 -4.61 -4.28
C ILE A 6 1.90 -5.84 -4.18
N ARG A 7 2.66 -6.12 -5.25
CA ARG A 7 3.60 -7.24 -5.29
C ARG A 7 4.76 -7.00 -4.33
N ALA A 8 5.33 -5.80 -4.32
CA ALA A 8 6.37 -5.43 -3.38
C ALA A 8 5.89 -5.54 -1.93
N PHE A 9 4.73 -4.95 -1.62
CA PHE A 9 4.11 -5.05 -0.30
C PHE A 9 3.93 -6.50 0.16
N LYS A 10 3.35 -7.36 -0.69
CA LYS A 10 3.16 -8.79 -0.37
C LYS A 10 4.47 -9.52 -0.09
N VAL A 11 5.55 -9.19 -0.80
CA VAL A 11 6.88 -9.79 -0.58
C VAL A 11 7.43 -9.38 0.78
N TYR A 12 7.34 -8.09 1.14
CA TYR A 12 7.81 -7.61 2.44
C TYR A 12 6.99 -8.17 3.60
N TYR A 13 5.66 -8.21 3.47
CA TYR A 13 4.80 -8.84 4.48
C TYR A 13 5.16 -10.31 4.70
N ARG A 14 5.32 -11.09 3.62
CA ARG A 14 5.73 -12.51 3.69
C ARG A 14 7.09 -12.68 4.35
N ARG A 15 8.02 -11.76 4.11
CA ARG A 15 9.34 -11.76 4.77
C ARG A 15 9.23 -11.57 6.28
N HIS A 16 8.34 -10.70 6.76
CA HIS A 16 8.09 -10.55 8.20
C HIS A 16 7.48 -11.80 8.82
N LEU A 17 6.47 -12.39 8.16
CA LEU A 17 5.84 -13.63 8.61
C LEU A 17 6.83 -14.79 8.70
N VAL A 18 7.67 -14.99 7.67
CA VAL A 18 8.68 -16.06 7.67
C VAL A 18 9.72 -15.85 8.75
N LYS A 19 10.16 -14.61 8.99
CA LYS A 19 11.07 -14.30 10.09
C LYS A 19 10.46 -14.65 11.44
N HIS A 20 9.19 -14.32 11.67
CA HIS A 20 8.49 -14.65 12.91
C HIS A 20 8.42 -16.16 13.14
N ILE A 21 8.10 -16.93 12.09
CA ILE A 21 8.07 -18.40 12.17
C ILE A 21 9.46 -18.97 12.48
N ILE A 22 10.51 -18.47 11.83
CA ILE A 22 11.88 -18.96 12.08
C ILE A 22 12.33 -18.65 13.51
N THR A 23 12.06 -17.43 14.00
CA THR A 23 12.39 -17.05 15.38
C THR A 23 11.58 -17.87 16.39
N GLY A 24 10.29 -18.07 16.13
CA GLY A 24 9.41 -18.90 16.97
C GLY A 24 9.86 -20.36 16.99
N ALA A 25 10.23 -20.92 15.84
CA ALA A 25 10.73 -22.29 15.73
C ALA A 25 12.07 -22.52 16.46
N GLY A 26 12.85 -21.46 16.72
CA GLY A 26 14.07 -21.55 17.51
C GLY A 26 13.84 -21.77 19.02
N VAL A 27 12.63 -21.49 19.52
CA VAL A 27 12.30 -21.51 20.95
C VAL A 27 11.11 -22.44 21.26
N ALA A 28 10.24 -22.68 20.28
CA ALA A 28 9.04 -23.49 20.40
C ALA A 28 9.34 -24.99 20.53
N VAL A 29 8.55 -25.68 21.36
CA VAL A 29 8.60 -27.14 21.52
C VAL A 29 7.56 -27.80 20.60
N THR A 30 6.46 -27.11 20.34
CA THR A 30 5.37 -27.54 19.47
C THR A 30 4.99 -26.44 18.47
N VAL A 31 4.31 -26.82 17.38
CA VAL A 31 3.91 -25.85 16.33
C VAL A 31 2.90 -24.82 16.87
N ASP A 32 2.09 -25.22 17.84
CA ASP A 32 1.07 -24.36 18.47
C ASP A 32 1.68 -23.25 19.35
N ASP A 33 2.96 -23.38 19.73
CA ASP A 33 3.67 -22.34 20.49
C ASP A 33 4.04 -21.13 19.61
N ILE A 34 4.02 -21.29 18.28
CA ILE A 34 4.27 -20.20 17.32
C ILE A 34 2.96 -19.43 17.11
N ASN A 35 2.61 -18.61 18.10
CA ASN A 35 1.43 -17.76 18.01
C ASN A 35 1.72 -16.49 17.20
N ILE A 36 0.75 -16.08 16.38
CA ILE A 36 0.77 -14.80 15.65
C ILE A 36 -0.36 -13.96 16.20
N THR A 37 -0.02 -12.85 16.86
CA THR A 37 -1.03 -11.95 17.42
C THR A 37 -1.53 -10.95 16.38
N ALA A 38 -2.71 -10.38 16.60
CA ALA A 38 -3.22 -9.31 15.75
C ALA A 38 -2.28 -8.08 15.74
N LEU A 39 -1.61 -7.81 16.86
CA LEU A 39 -0.64 -6.72 16.96
C LEU A 39 0.57 -6.95 16.04
N ASP A 40 1.07 -8.18 15.97
CA ASP A 40 2.17 -8.54 15.06
C ASP A 40 1.80 -8.26 13.60
N VAL A 41 0.58 -8.63 13.21
CA VAL A 41 0.05 -8.40 11.86
C VAL A 41 -0.01 -6.90 11.54
N VAL A 42 -0.47 -6.06 12.47
CA VAL A 42 -0.50 -4.59 12.29
C VAL A 42 0.91 -4.03 12.08
N TYR A 43 1.88 -4.46 12.90
CA TYR A 43 3.28 -4.05 12.74
C TYR A 43 3.87 -4.51 11.40
N TRP A 44 3.52 -5.71 10.93
CA TRP A 44 4.00 -6.19 9.63
C TRP A 44 3.40 -5.43 8.46
N ILE A 45 2.14 -5.00 8.55
CA ILE A 45 1.50 -4.15 7.54
C ILE A 45 2.20 -2.80 7.48
N GLN A 46 2.42 -2.16 8.64
CA GLN A 46 3.11 -0.89 8.70
C GLN A 46 4.54 -1.01 8.14
N GLY A 47 5.33 -1.98 8.64
CA GLY A 47 6.70 -2.20 8.19
C GLY A 47 6.81 -2.56 6.71
N ALA A 48 5.88 -3.37 6.19
CA ALA A 48 5.83 -3.68 4.76
C ALA A 48 5.51 -2.44 3.92
N SER A 49 4.61 -1.56 4.40
CA SER A 49 4.26 -0.31 3.71
C SER A 49 5.43 0.67 3.67
N GLU A 50 6.14 0.85 4.78
CA GLU A 50 7.31 1.74 4.87
C GLU A 50 8.49 1.23 4.04
N THR A 51 8.61 -0.09 3.86
CA THR A 51 9.71 -0.69 3.08
C THR A 51 9.50 -0.58 1.57
N VAL A 52 8.27 -0.33 1.11
CA VAL A 52 8.01 -0.08 -0.31
C VAL A 52 8.74 1.21 -0.72
N SER A 53 9.75 1.08 -1.57
CA SER A 53 10.54 2.22 -1.99
C SER A 53 9.74 3.21 -2.83
N GLU A 54 10.03 4.50 -2.66
CA GLU A 54 9.48 5.56 -3.51
C GLU A 54 9.77 5.30 -5.01
N THR A 55 10.91 4.66 -5.31
CA THR A 55 11.25 4.23 -6.68
C THR A 55 10.31 3.16 -7.22
N THR A 56 9.85 2.22 -6.38
CA THR A 56 8.88 1.19 -6.78
C THR A 56 7.52 1.83 -7.05
N ILE A 57 7.11 2.76 -6.20
CA ILE A 57 5.89 3.54 -6.36
C ILE A 57 5.94 4.33 -7.68
N ARG A 58 7.01 5.11 -7.89
CA ARG A 58 7.24 5.90 -9.11
C ARG A 58 7.30 5.05 -10.37
N ASN A 59 7.99 3.92 -10.34
CA ASN A 59 8.05 2.99 -11.47
C ASN A 59 6.68 2.38 -11.78
N THR A 60 5.88 2.08 -10.76
CA THR A 60 4.52 1.56 -10.95
C THR A 60 3.61 2.63 -11.58
N PHE A 61 3.66 3.88 -11.10
CA PHE A 61 2.93 4.99 -11.71
C PHE A 61 3.38 5.29 -13.15
N ARG A 62 4.69 5.25 -13.40
CA ARG A 62 5.25 5.41 -14.76
C ARG A 62 4.79 4.31 -15.71
N SER A 63 4.81 3.06 -15.25
CA SER A 63 4.36 1.92 -16.08
C SER A 63 2.84 1.92 -16.28
N ALA A 64 2.09 2.52 -15.35
CA ALA A 64 0.66 2.80 -15.51
C ALA A 64 0.36 4.00 -16.45
N GLY A 65 1.37 4.66 -17.01
CA GLY A 65 1.21 5.84 -17.88
C GLY A 65 0.87 7.13 -17.14
N ILE A 66 0.91 7.11 -15.80
CA ILE A 66 0.74 8.27 -14.93
C ILE A 66 2.12 8.91 -14.77
N GLU A 67 2.67 9.42 -15.88
CA GLU A 67 3.90 10.19 -15.83
C GLU A 67 3.54 11.61 -15.37
N LYS A 68 4.08 12.02 -14.22
CA LYS A 68 3.98 13.41 -13.76
C LYS A 68 4.58 14.25 -14.88
N LEU A 69 3.78 15.11 -15.52
CA LEU A 69 4.31 16.22 -16.32
C LEU A 69 5.36 16.89 -15.42
N SER A 70 6.64 16.64 -15.69
CA SER A 70 7.67 17.51 -15.18
C SER A 70 7.29 18.89 -15.67
N VAL A 71 7.20 19.85 -14.75
CA VAL A 71 7.13 21.27 -15.09
C VAL A 71 8.25 21.52 -16.09
N ILE A 72 7.89 21.60 -17.37
CA ILE A 72 8.79 22.04 -18.42
C ILE A 72 8.85 23.55 -18.20
N ASP A 73 10.04 24.04 -17.88
CA ASP A 73 10.41 25.44 -18.10
C ASP A 73 10.06 25.76 -19.57
N GLY A 74 8.94 26.43 -19.76
CA GLY A 74 8.48 26.93 -21.05
C GLY A 74 7.92 25.89 -22.02
N ILE A 75 6.68 26.15 -22.43
CA ILE A 75 6.04 25.75 -23.70
C ILE A 75 5.23 24.44 -23.64
N ASP A 76 3.91 24.66 -23.58
CA ASP A 76 2.80 23.94 -24.21
C ASP A 76 2.86 22.41 -24.32
N ALA A 77 2.22 21.74 -23.34
CA ALA A 77 1.54 20.47 -23.57
C ALA A 77 0.24 20.43 -22.77
N VAL A 78 -0.83 20.97 -23.35
CA VAL A 78 -2.20 20.71 -22.90
C VAL A 78 -2.56 19.30 -23.30
N GLN A 79 -2.58 18.38 -22.35
CA GLN A 79 -3.36 17.16 -22.48
C GLN A 79 -4.22 17.01 -21.22
N GLN A 80 -5.49 17.34 -21.39
CA GLN A 80 -6.53 17.29 -20.36
C GLN A 80 -6.65 15.86 -19.81
N ILE A 81 -6.18 15.66 -18.59
CA ILE A 81 -6.66 14.56 -17.76
C ILE A 81 -7.91 15.11 -17.08
N SER A 82 -9.10 14.74 -17.58
CA SER A 82 -10.36 14.92 -16.85
C SER A 82 -10.30 14.06 -15.60
N ILE A 83 -9.81 14.63 -14.51
CA ILE A 83 -10.06 14.12 -13.15
C ILE A 83 -11.52 14.46 -12.87
N THR A 84 -12.41 13.49 -13.05
CA THR A 84 -13.78 13.62 -12.54
C THR A 84 -13.71 13.59 -11.02
N ASP A 85 -14.17 14.69 -10.40
CA ASP A 85 -14.29 14.95 -8.95
C ASP A 85 -15.20 13.97 -8.17
N GLU A 86 -15.35 12.72 -8.60
CA GLU A 86 -16.30 11.78 -7.98
C GLU A 86 -15.74 11.04 -6.75
N ILE A 87 -14.43 11.06 -6.48
CA ILE A 87 -13.84 10.22 -5.43
C ILE A 87 -13.86 10.88 -4.03
N ILE A 88 -13.97 12.22 -3.93
CA ILE A 88 -13.96 12.91 -2.63
C ILE A 88 -15.38 13.13 -2.06
N SER A 89 -16.44 12.88 -2.84
CA SER A 89 -17.83 13.14 -2.41
C SER A 89 -18.51 11.99 -1.64
N ALA A 90 -17.88 10.82 -1.48
CA ALA A 90 -18.61 9.62 -1.03
C ALA A 90 -18.64 9.38 0.50
N GLU A 91 -17.87 10.09 1.32
CA GLU A 91 -17.78 9.77 2.76
C GLU A 91 -18.52 10.73 3.72
N ASP A 92 -19.05 11.88 3.26
CA ASP A 92 -19.54 12.92 4.19
C ASP A 92 -21.08 13.06 4.28
N LYS A 93 -21.86 12.13 3.70
CA LYS A 93 -23.34 12.24 3.67
C LYS A 93 -24.12 11.17 4.43
N SER A 94 -23.47 10.29 5.20
CA SER A 94 -24.17 9.16 5.85
C SER A 94 -24.60 9.39 7.30
N ILE A 95 -24.33 10.56 7.91
CA ILE A 95 -24.59 10.76 9.35
C ILE A 95 -25.81 11.67 9.66
N GLU A 96 -26.32 12.46 8.72
CA GLU A 96 -27.38 13.45 9.02
C GLU A 96 -28.85 13.00 8.82
N GLU A 97 -29.13 11.76 8.42
CA GLU A 97 -30.52 11.30 8.17
C GLU A 97 -31.12 10.36 9.23
N LEU A 98 -30.67 10.43 10.49
CA LEU A 98 -31.25 9.63 11.60
C LEU A 98 -32.05 10.43 12.63
N ASP A 99 -32.30 11.72 12.42
CA ASP A 99 -32.97 12.59 13.42
C ASP A 99 -34.12 13.45 12.84
N ARG A 100 -34.89 12.91 11.90
CA ARG A 100 -36.20 13.46 11.50
C ARG A 100 -37.32 12.43 11.54
#